data_AF-A0A966E1V0-F1
#
_entry.id   AF-A0A966E1V0-F1
#
_cell.length_a   1.000
_cell.length_b   1.000
_cell.length_c   1.000
_cell.angle_alpha   90.00
_cell.angle_beta   90.00
_cell.angle_gamma   90.00
#
_symmetry.space_group_name_H-M   'P 1'
#
loop_
_entity.id
_entity.type
_entity.pdbx_description
1 polymer ?
#
loop_
_entity_poly.entity_id
_entity_poly.type
_entity_poly.pdbx_seq_one_letter_code
_entity_poly.pdbx_strand_id
1 'polypeptide(L)'
;MPLRSGVPGFLLGLAPGALLGIAAVQFADLAFFVAPGGPWRAGLLQAWSLVHENLRGSVLPFALIVLAYTWQLGKLRRLLAGGEPPLEQVLRSEQLLDLCANLFFGVGVIWTAIGMRDALIQALGDPSSGLDSGAFMVLQRMVDGGILLALSTTIVGGIGGYLMRGLKSVLCGKQLNQVYMHASRGQFKEGLAVLRRIEEAVSPAGDVEGEGR
;
A
#
# COMPACT_ATOMS: atom_id res chain seq x y z
N MET A 1 36.69 10.64 -1.73
CA MET A 1 36.13 9.36 -2.25
C MET A 1 37.05 8.24 -1.78
N PRO A 2 36.55 7.15 -1.17
CA PRO A 2 35.65 6.19 -1.81
C PRO A 2 34.38 5.84 -1.00
N LEU A 3 33.63 4.86 -1.50
CA LEU A 3 32.17 4.69 -1.45
C LEU A 3 31.61 3.97 -0.22
N ARG A 4 30.47 4.49 0.26
CA ARG A 4 29.24 3.82 0.75
C ARG A 4 29.29 2.29 0.95
N SER A 5 29.03 1.86 2.18
CA SER A 5 28.44 0.54 2.49
C SER A 5 27.34 0.67 3.55
N GLY A 6 26.17 1.18 3.15
CA GLY A 6 25.01 1.41 4.00
C GLY A 6 23.95 0.28 3.95
N VAL A 7 24.37 -0.99 3.85
CA VAL A 7 23.44 -2.13 3.64
C VAL A 7 23.44 -3.24 4.71
N PRO A 8 24.03 -3.14 5.93
CA PRO A 8 23.83 -4.21 6.91
C PRO A 8 22.50 -4.10 7.69
N GLY A 9 21.92 -2.90 7.87
CA GLY A 9 20.72 -2.72 8.71
C GLY A 9 19.39 -3.09 8.04
N PHE A 10 19.27 -2.92 6.71
CA PHE A 10 18.02 -3.12 5.98
C PHE A 10 17.73 -4.61 5.70
N LEU A 11 18.78 -5.40 5.45
CA LEU A 11 18.67 -6.85 5.28
C LEU A 11 18.45 -7.58 6.61
N LEU A 12 19.00 -7.06 7.71
CA LEU A 12 18.83 -7.64 9.04
C LEU A 12 17.42 -7.43 9.63
N GLY A 13 16.67 -6.43 9.16
CA GLY A 13 15.26 -6.22 9.53
C GLY A 13 14.26 -7.03 8.69
N LEU A 14 14.67 -7.44 7.49
CA LEU A 14 13.83 -8.18 6.54
C LEU A 14 13.63 -9.64 6.95
N ALA A 15 14.67 -10.28 7.49
CA ALA A 15 14.59 -11.65 7.99
C ALA A 15 13.67 -11.82 9.22
N PRO A 16 13.79 -11.03 10.31
CA PRO A 16 12.86 -11.10 11.44
C PRO A 16 11.48 -10.56 11.09
N GLY A 17 11.33 -9.60 10.17
CA GLY A 17 10.04 -9.12 9.67
C GLY A 17 9.29 -10.15 8.81
N ALA A 18 10.02 -10.88 7.96
CA ALA A 18 9.46 -12.01 7.19
C ALA A 18 9.16 -13.19 8.10
N LEU A 19 10.00 -13.50 9.09
CA LEU A 19 9.73 -14.53 10.09
C LEU A 19 8.58 -14.16 11.02
N LEU A 20 8.44 -12.90 11.44
CA LEU A 20 7.29 -12.40 12.19
C LEU A 20 6.04 -12.35 11.32
N GLY A 21 6.17 -12.16 10.01
CA GLY A 21 5.05 -12.17 9.09
C GLY A 21 4.56 -13.56 8.75
N ILE A 22 5.47 -14.49 8.51
CA ILE A 22 5.18 -15.91 8.42
C ILE A 22 4.65 -16.40 9.76
N ALA A 23 5.25 -16.02 10.88
CA ALA A 23 4.75 -16.36 12.21
C ALA A 23 3.41 -15.69 12.53
N ALA A 24 3.11 -14.48 12.06
CA ALA A 24 1.81 -13.83 12.26
C ALA A 24 0.73 -14.42 11.36
N VAL A 25 1.06 -14.85 10.14
CA VAL A 25 0.16 -15.62 9.28
C VAL A 25 -0.07 -17.01 9.88
N GLN A 26 0.99 -17.69 10.33
CA GLN A 26 0.90 -18.99 10.99
C GLN A 26 0.25 -18.92 12.38
N PHE A 27 0.39 -17.81 13.12
CA PHE A 27 -0.26 -17.55 14.41
C PHE A 27 -1.69 -17.07 14.22
N ALA A 28 -2.00 -16.37 13.11
CA ALA A 28 -3.37 -16.17 12.66
C ALA A 28 -3.99 -17.51 12.27
N ASP A 29 -3.27 -18.42 11.62
CA ASP A 29 -3.70 -19.80 11.32
C ASP A 29 -3.88 -20.65 12.60
N LEU A 30 -3.02 -20.50 13.61
CA LEU A 30 -3.14 -21.21 14.90
C LEU A 30 -4.26 -20.62 15.78
N ALA A 31 -4.41 -19.29 15.81
CA ALA A 31 -5.54 -18.61 16.44
C ALA A 31 -6.86 -18.89 15.69
N PHE A 32 -6.81 -19.11 14.37
CA PHE A 32 -7.90 -19.56 13.51
C PHE A 32 -8.25 -21.03 13.73
N PHE A 33 -7.31 -21.88 14.15
CA PHE A 33 -7.57 -23.26 14.59
C PHE A 33 -8.25 -23.33 15.96
N VAL A 34 -7.89 -22.41 16.88
CA VAL A 34 -8.40 -22.33 18.26
C VAL A 34 -9.70 -21.52 18.41
N ALA A 35 -10.07 -20.68 17.44
CA ALA A 35 -11.31 -19.91 17.49
C ALA A 35 -12.58 -20.76 17.22
N PRO A 36 -13.69 -20.59 17.98
CA PRO A 36 -14.85 -21.49 17.93
C PRO A 36 -15.55 -21.47 16.57
N GLY A 37 -15.96 -22.66 16.09
CA GLY A 37 -16.51 -22.87 14.75
C GLY A 37 -17.80 -22.10 14.47
N GLY A 38 -17.76 -21.23 13.46
CA GLY A 38 -18.94 -20.56 12.90
C GLY A 38 -19.11 -20.82 11.40
N PRO A 39 -20.34 -20.64 10.84
CA PRO A 39 -20.67 -20.94 9.44
C PRO A 39 -19.86 -20.13 8.40
N TRP A 40 -19.23 -19.04 8.84
CA TRP A 40 -18.30 -18.23 8.04
C TRP A 40 -17.00 -18.97 7.66
N ARG A 41 -16.63 -20.04 8.39
CA ARG A 41 -15.45 -20.86 8.07
C ARG A 41 -15.54 -21.55 6.71
N ALA A 42 -16.71 -22.03 6.31
CA ALA A 42 -16.89 -22.69 5.02
C ALA A 42 -16.69 -21.70 3.86
N GLY A 43 -17.24 -20.48 3.98
CA GLY A 43 -17.02 -19.41 3.01
C GLY A 43 -15.57 -18.93 2.97
N LEU A 44 -14.89 -18.87 4.12
CA LEU A 44 -13.47 -18.49 4.17
C LEU A 44 -12.56 -19.57 3.57
N LEU A 45 -12.84 -20.85 3.82
CA LEU A 45 -12.11 -21.98 3.22
C LEU A 45 -12.28 -22.02 1.70
N GLN A 46 -13.48 -21.71 1.21
CA GLN A 46 -13.76 -21.62 -0.22
C GLN A 46 -13.08 -20.39 -0.85
N ALA A 47 -13.05 -19.26 -0.15
CA ALA A 47 -12.27 -18.09 -0.56
C ALA A 47 -10.76 -18.38 -0.55
N TRP A 48 -10.28 -19.15 0.43
CA TRP A 48 -8.88 -19.55 0.56
C TRP A 48 -8.46 -20.53 -0.54
N SER A 49 -9.30 -21.52 -0.88
CA SER A 49 -9.04 -22.41 -2.00
C SER A 49 -9.05 -21.64 -3.32
N LEU A 50 -9.98 -20.70 -3.51
CA LEU A 50 -10.00 -19.81 -4.67
C LEU A 50 -8.74 -18.95 -4.74
N VAL A 51 -8.27 -18.37 -3.63
CA VAL A 51 -7.03 -17.58 -3.61
C VAL A 51 -5.82 -18.47 -3.88
N HIS A 52 -5.74 -19.66 -3.31
CA HIS A 52 -4.61 -20.55 -3.52
C HIS A 52 -4.56 -21.09 -4.96
N GLU A 53 -5.72 -21.40 -5.54
CA GLU A 53 -5.84 -21.81 -6.94
C GLU A 53 -5.61 -20.65 -7.92
N ASN A 54 -6.08 -19.44 -7.58
CA ASN A 54 -6.04 -18.29 -8.49
C ASN A 54 -4.82 -17.37 -8.34
N LEU A 55 -4.08 -17.40 -7.23
CA LEU A 55 -2.95 -16.51 -7.02
C LEU A 55 -1.59 -17.22 -6.95
N ARG A 56 -1.53 -18.53 -6.68
CA ARG A 56 -0.30 -19.36 -6.50
C ARG A 56 0.98 -18.57 -6.15
N GLY A 57 1.73 -18.09 -7.14
CA GLY A 57 2.98 -17.33 -6.93
C GLY A 57 2.84 -15.86 -6.48
N SER A 58 1.73 -15.19 -6.79
CA SER A 58 1.47 -13.79 -6.42
C SER A 58 0.99 -13.61 -4.98
N VAL A 59 0.59 -14.69 -4.30
CA VAL A 59 0.14 -14.63 -2.90
C VAL A 59 1.22 -14.01 -2.00
N LEU A 60 2.48 -14.36 -2.25
CA LEU A 60 3.60 -13.96 -1.43
C LEU A 60 3.88 -12.44 -1.47
N PRO A 61 4.00 -11.78 -2.65
CA PRO A 61 4.13 -10.33 -2.70
C PRO A 61 2.89 -9.60 -2.17
N PHE A 62 1.67 -10.10 -2.43
CA PHE A 62 0.46 -9.50 -1.86
C PHE A 62 0.44 -9.57 -0.33
N ALA A 63 0.75 -10.73 0.24
CA ALA A 63 0.79 -10.93 1.69
C ALA A 63 1.84 -10.02 2.36
N LEU A 64 3.02 -9.90 1.75
CA LEU A 64 4.08 -9.02 2.24
C LEU A 64 3.63 -7.56 2.28
N ILE A 65 2.92 -7.10 1.25
CA ILE A 65 2.40 -5.72 1.18
C ILE A 65 1.29 -5.51 2.20
N VAL A 66 0.36 -6.45 2.36
CA VAL A 66 -0.70 -6.36 3.39
C VAL A 66 -0.09 -6.28 4.78
N LEU A 67 0.95 -7.07 5.05
CA LEU A 67 1.65 -7.03 6.33
C LEU A 67 2.34 -5.69 6.56
N ALA A 68 3.10 -5.20 5.57
CA ALA A 68 3.73 -3.89 5.65
C ALA A 68 2.69 -2.78 5.87
N TYR A 69 1.57 -2.84 5.15
CA TYR A 69 0.46 -1.89 5.27
C TYR A 69 -0.18 -1.92 6.67
N THR A 70 -0.53 -3.10 7.19
CA THR A 70 -1.17 -3.24 8.51
C THR A 70 -0.24 -2.82 9.64
N TRP A 71 1.06 -3.16 9.55
CA TRP A 71 2.06 -2.70 10.49
C TRP A 71 2.20 -1.18 10.47
N GLN A 72 2.29 -0.59 9.28
CA GLN A 72 2.42 0.86 9.10
C GLN A 72 1.16 1.61 9.55
N LEU A 73 -0.02 1.03 9.35
CA LEU A 73 -1.29 1.58 9.79
C LEU A 73 -1.40 1.53 11.32
N GLY A 74 -0.99 0.42 11.94
CA GLY A 74 -0.89 0.30 13.39
C GLY A 74 0.07 1.33 13.98
N LYS A 75 1.23 1.53 13.35
CA LYS A 75 2.19 2.58 13.74
C LYS A 75 1.58 3.97 13.65
N LEU A 76 0.91 4.31 12.54
CA LEU A 76 0.24 5.59 12.37
C LEU A 76 -0.85 5.81 13.42
N ARG A 77 -1.68 4.80 13.69
CA ARG A 77 -2.72 4.88 14.74
C ARG A 77 -2.13 5.10 16.13
N ARG A 78 -1.00 4.44 16.46
CA ARG A 78 -0.30 4.66 17.74
C ARG A 78 0.31 6.06 17.83
N LEU A 79 0.88 6.58 16.73
CA LEU A 79 1.39 7.94 16.67
C LEU A 79 0.28 8.98 16.89
N LEU A 80 -0.88 8.78 16.25
CA LEU A 80 -2.05 9.66 16.39
C LEU A 80 -2.69 9.58 17.79
N ALA A 81 -2.58 8.44 18.48
CA ALA A 81 -3.06 8.30 19.86
C ALA A 81 -2.20 9.07 20.89
N GLY A 82 -0.96 9.43 20.54
CA GLY A 82 -0.01 10.12 21.42
C GLY A 82 -0.26 11.63 21.64
N GLY A 83 -1.37 12.17 21.14
CA GLY A 83 -1.78 13.57 21.37
C GLY A 83 -1.20 14.55 20.35
N GLU A 84 0.12 14.73 20.33
CA GLU A 84 0.80 15.71 19.46
C GLU A 84 1.97 15.09 18.67
N PRO A 85 1.70 14.24 17.66
CA PRO A 85 2.75 13.71 16.82
C PRO A 85 3.33 14.82 15.91
N PRO A 86 4.66 14.84 15.69
CA PRO A 86 5.27 15.77 14.75
C PRO A 86 4.75 15.51 13.32
N LEU A 87 4.33 16.59 12.64
CA LEU A 87 3.68 16.53 11.33
C LEU A 87 4.47 15.73 10.28
N GLU A 88 5.79 15.91 10.25
CA GLU A 88 6.68 15.22 9.30
C GLU A 88 6.60 13.68 9.44
N GLN A 89 6.48 13.17 10.67
CA GLN A 89 6.36 11.72 10.90
C GLN A 89 5.00 11.18 10.47
N VAL A 90 3.94 11.98 10.63
CA VAL A 90 2.59 11.66 10.17
C VAL A 90 2.56 11.61 8.64
N LEU A 91 3.08 12.65 7.98
CA LEU A 91 3.19 12.73 6.51
C LEU A 91 4.00 11.57 5.94
N ARG A 92 5.17 11.27 6.51
CA ARG A 92 6.00 10.14 6.06
C ARG A 92 5.26 8.82 6.21
N SER A 93 4.55 8.64 7.32
CA SER A 93 3.81 7.42 7.57
C SER A 93 2.61 7.26 6.64
N GLU A 94 1.96 8.37 6.33
CA GLU A 94 0.88 8.46 5.36
C GLU A 94 1.36 8.09 3.94
N GLN A 95 2.48 8.66 3.51
CA GLN A 95 3.08 8.39 2.21
C GLN A 95 3.49 6.92 2.04
N LEU A 96 3.98 6.29 3.12
CA LEU A 96 4.30 4.85 3.12
C LEU A 96 3.05 3.97 2.95
N LEU A 97 1.91 4.35 3.53
CA LEU A 97 0.64 3.64 3.34
C LEU A 97 0.15 3.77 1.90
N ASP A 98 0.25 4.95 1.31
CA ASP A 98 -0.13 5.18 -0.07
C ASP A 98 0.80 4.43 -1.05
N LEU A 99 2.10 4.37 -0.73
CA LEU A 99 3.06 3.56 -1.47
C LEU A 99 2.70 2.06 -1.40
N CYS A 100 2.30 1.56 -0.24
CA CYS A 100 1.85 0.17 -0.10
C CYS A 100 0.61 -0.12 -0.97
N ALA A 101 -0.39 0.78 -0.95
CA ALA A 101 -1.58 0.63 -1.80
C ALA A 101 -1.24 0.66 -3.30
N ASN A 102 -0.32 1.54 -3.72
CA ASN A 102 0.17 1.61 -5.10
C ASN A 102 0.93 0.34 -5.49
N LEU A 103 1.78 -0.17 -4.60
CA LEU A 103 2.55 -1.38 -4.83
C LEU A 103 1.63 -2.60 -4.92
N PHE A 104 0.57 -2.65 -4.10
CA PHE A 104 -0.45 -3.69 -4.15
C PHE A 104 -1.14 -3.72 -5.52
N PHE A 105 -1.55 -2.57 -6.02
CA PHE A 105 -2.07 -2.45 -7.39
C PHE A 105 -1.05 -2.88 -8.45
N GLY A 106 0.18 -2.40 -8.33
CA GLY A 106 1.27 -2.70 -9.27
C GLY A 106 1.60 -4.20 -9.35
N VAL A 107 1.62 -4.90 -8.21
CA VAL A 107 1.82 -6.36 -8.15
C VAL A 107 0.73 -7.08 -8.93
N GLY A 108 -0.53 -6.66 -8.78
CA GLY A 108 -1.64 -7.20 -9.55
C GLY A 108 -1.40 -7.09 -11.06
N VAL A 109 -1.07 -5.90 -11.55
CA VAL A 109 -0.82 -5.65 -12.99
C VAL A 109 0.37 -6.45 -13.52
N ILE A 110 1.48 -6.52 -12.77
CA ILE A 110 2.67 -7.27 -13.19
C ILE A 110 2.36 -8.76 -13.29
N TRP A 111 1.65 -9.32 -12.31
CA TRP A 111 1.32 -10.75 -12.33
C TRP A 111 0.38 -11.11 -13.47
N THR A 112 -0.49 -10.18 -13.87
CA THR A 112 -1.33 -10.33 -15.05
C THR A 112 -0.52 -10.44 -16.33
N ALA A 113 0.51 -9.59 -16.48
CA ALA A 113 1.41 -9.67 -17.61
C ALA A 113 2.16 -11.01 -17.65
N ILE A 114 2.60 -11.52 -16.50
CA ILE A 114 3.24 -12.84 -16.38
C ILE A 114 2.27 -13.95 -16.77
N GLY A 115 1.05 -13.96 -16.22
CA GLY A 115 0.06 -15.00 -16.52
C GLY A 115 -0.39 -15.01 -17.98
N MET A 116 -0.57 -13.83 -18.60
CA MET A 116 -0.86 -13.75 -20.04
C MET A 116 0.31 -14.24 -20.91
N ARG A 117 1.55 -13.92 -20.53
CA ARG A 117 2.75 -14.42 -21.21
C ARG A 117 2.85 -15.94 -21.14
N ASP A 118 2.64 -16.52 -19.97
CA ASP A 118 2.74 -17.97 -19.77
C ASP A 118 1.61 -18.70 -20.50
N ALA A 119 0.39 -18.13 -20.52
CA ALA A 119 -0.72 -18.64 -21.31
C ALA A 119 -0.43 -18.66 -22.82
N LEU A 120 0.19 -17.61 -23.35
CA LEU A 120 0.61 -17.54 -24.76
C LEU A 120 1.68 -18.60 -25.08
N ILE A 121 2.66 -18.77 -24.19
CA ILE A 121 3.72 -19.79 -24.36
C ILE A 121 3.13 -21.20 -24.34
N GLN A 122 2.18 -21.49 -23.44
CA GLN A 122 1.51 -22.81 -23.43
C GLN A 122 0.64 -23.05 -24.66
N ALA A 123 -0.04 -22.02 -25.15
CA ALA A 123 -0.92 -22.17 -26.31
C ALA A 123 -0.16 -22.31 -27.63
N LEU A 124 1.01 -21.68 -27.76
CA LEU A 124 1.81 -21.63 -29.00
C LEU A 124 3.08 -22.49 -28.98
N GLY A 125 3.49 -23.00 -27.81
CA GLY A 125 4.79 -23.65 -27.60
C GLY A 125 4.94 -25.06 -28.15
N ASP A 126 3.87 -25.68 -28.66
CA ASP A 126 3.91 -27.03 -29.25
C ASP A 126 3.62 -26.97 -30.77
N PRO A 127 4.66 -26.93 -31.63
CA PRO A 127 4.54 -26.84 -33.09
C PRO A 127 3.77 -28.01 -33.72
N SER A 128 3.80 -29.19 -33.09
CA SER A 128 3.08 -30.39 -33.55
C SER A 128 1.57 -30.26 -33.40
N SER A 129 1.12 -29.46 -32.45
CA SER A 129 -0.30 -29.32 -32.13
C SER A 129 -1.02 -28.24 -32.94
N GLY A 130 -0.28 -27.31 -33.55
CA GLY A 130 -0.83 -26.17 -34.31
C GLY A 130 -1.38 -26.49 -35.70
N LEU A 131 -1.08 -27.69 -36.24
CA LEU A 131 -1.53 -28.08 -37.58
C LEU A 131 -2.90 -28.78 -37.58
N ASP A 132 -3.31 -29.39 -36.45
CA ASP A 132 -4.60 -30.11 -36.32
C ASP A 132 -5.57 -29.47 -35.29
N SER A 133 -5.10 -28.54 -34.45
CA SER A 133 -5.92 -27.93 -33.41
C SER A 133 -6.65 -26.69 -33.95
N GLY A 134 -7.97 -26.79 -34.12
CA GLY A 134 -8.80 -25.63 -34.49
C GLY A 134 -8.67 -24.46 -33.49
N ALA A 135 -8.99 -23.24 -33.93
CA ALA A 135 -8.85 -22.01 -33.14
C ALA A 135 -9.47 -22.08 -31.72
N PHE A 136 -10.52 -22.87 -31.54
CA PHE A 136 -11.15 -23.12 -30.25
C PHE A 136 -10.22 -23.83 -29.24
N MET A 137 -9.45 -24.83 -29.68
CA MET A 137 -8.51 -25.57 -28.83
C MET A 137 -7.35 -24.67 -28.35
N VAL A 138 -6.90 -23.75 -29.20
CA VAL A 138 -5.90 -22.74 -28.82
C VAL A 138 -6.47 -21.82 -27.75
N LEU A 139 -7.70 -21.35 -27.92
CA LEU A 139 -8.37 -20.48 -26.94
C LEU A 139 -8.52 -21.18 -25.58
N GLN A 140 -8.94 -22.45 -25.57
CA GLN A 140 -9.10 -23.22 -24.35
C GLN A 140 -7.77 -23.39 -23.61
N ARG A 141 -6.68 -23.70 -24.32
CA ARG A 141 -5.34 -23.76 -23.74
C ARG A 141 -4.85 -22.41 -23.21
N MET A 142 -5.22 -21.30 -23.82
CA MET A 142 -4.90 -19.97 -23.29
C MET A 142 -5.67 -19.66 -22.00
N VAL A 143 -6.96 -20.04 -21.96
CA VAL A 143 -7.81 -19.87 -20.77
C VAL A 143 -7.28 -20.73 -19.62
N ASP A 144 -7.03 -22.01 -19.88
CA ASP A 144 -6.48 -22.98 -18.91
C ASP A 144 -5.02 -22.65 -18.55
N GLY A 145 -4.28 -22.03 -19.47
CA GLY A 145 -2.88 -21.64 -19.32
C GLY A 145 -2.65 -20.40 -18.46
N GLY A 146 -3.70 -19.75 -17.96
CA GLY A 146 -3.57 -18.73 -16.91
C GLY A 146 -4.13 -17.36 -17.23
N ILE A 147 -4.91 -17.18 -18.30
CA ILE A 147 -5.60 -15.89 -18.55
C ILE A 147 -6.59 -15.55 -17.43
N LEU A 148 -7.40 -16.50 -16.99
CA LEU A 148 -8.36 -16.26 -15.89
C LEU A 148 -7.64 -15.97 -14.57
N LEU A 149 -6.54 -16.68 -14.34
CA LEU A 149 -5.62 -16.45 -13.23
C LEU A 149 -5.11 -15.00 -13.24
N ALA A 150 -4.58 -14.55 -14.37
CA ALA A 150 -4.05 -13.20 -14.59
C ALA A 150 -5.13 -12.11 -14.38
N LEU A 151 -6.34 -12.33 -14.89
CA LEU A 151 -7.43 -11.37 -14.68
C LEU A 151 -7.80 -11.26 -13.20
N SER A 152 -7.83 -12.39 -12.48
CA SER A 152 -8.12 -12.40 -11.04
C SER A 152 -7.08 -11.60 -10.22
N THR A 153 -5.79 -11.70 -10.54
CA THR A 153 -4.74 -10.96 -9.84
C THR A 153 -4.87 -9.45 -10.03
N THR A 154 -5.33 -9.01 -11.20
CA THR A 154 -5.65 -7.59 -11.47
C THR A 154 -6.81 -7.11 -10.63
N ILE A 155 -7.90 -7.90 -10.58
CA ILE A 155 -9.12 -7.55 -9.84
C ILE A 155 -8.80 -7.45 -8.35
N VAL A 156 -8.08 -8.44 -7.81
CA VAL A 156 -7.65 -8.44 -6.42
C VAL A 156 -6.75 -7.24 -6.14
N GLY A 157 -5.74 -6.98 -6.98
CA GLY A 157 -4.84 -5.83 -6.83
C GLY A 157 -5.57 -4.48 -6.89
N GLY A 158 -6.51 -4.33 -7.82
CA GLY A 158 -7.36 -3.14 -7.98
C GLY A 158 -8.23 -2.90 -6.76
N ILE A 159 -9.11 -3.85 -6.45
CA ILE A 159 -10.07 -3.73 -5.34
C ILE A 159 -9.32 -3.57 -4.01
N GLY A 160 -8.29 -4.38 -3.77
CA GLY A 160 -7.51 -4.33 -2.54
C GLY A 160 -6.77 -3.00 -2.37
N GLY A 161 -6.17 -2.46 -3.43
CA GLY A 161 -5.52 -1.14 -3.40
C GLY A 161 -6.48 -0.01 -3.05
N TYR A 162 -7.69 0.00 -3.64
CA TYR A 162 -8.73 0.98 -3.29
C TYR A 162 -9.23 0.79 -1.87
N LEU A 163 -9.43 -0.46 -1.43
CA LEU A 163 -9.89 -0.76 -0.08
C LEU A 163 -8.88 -0.30 0.97
N MET A 164 -7.57 -0.47 0.73
CA MET A 164 -6.51 0.05 1.59
C MET A 164 -6.59 1.59 1.73
N ARG A 165 -6.82 2.33 0.64
CA ARG A 165 -7.00 3.79 0.71
C ARG A 165 -8.25 4.16 1.50
N GLY A 166 -9.36 3.45 1.26
CA GLY A 166 -10.62 3.63 1.99
C GLY A 166 -10.47 3.37 3.49
N LEU A 167 -9.84 2.25 3.86
CA LEU A 167 -9.60 1.86 5.25
C LEU A 167 -8.77 2.91 6.00
N LYS A 168 -7.68 3.40 5.40
CA LYS A 168 -6.89 4.51 5.96
C LYS A 168 -7.77 5.74 6.23
N SER A 169 -8.56 6.14 5.24
CA SER A 169 -9.45 7.31 5.34
C SER A 169 -10.48 7.15 6.45
N VAL A 170 -11.15 6.00 6.53
CA VAL A 170 -12.19 5.73 7.55
C VAL A 170 -11.58 5.64 8.95
N LEU A 171 -10.44 4.96 9.11
CA LEU A 171 -9.87 4.68 10.43
C LEU A 171 -9.09 5.87 11.01
N CYS A 172 -8.39 6.63 10.17
CA CYS A 172 -7.46 7.67 10.63
C CYS A 172 -7.86 9.08 10.18
N GLY A 173 -8.83 9.24 9.26
CA GLY A 173 -9.12 10.52 8.61
C GLY A 173 -9.48 11.65 9.58
N LYS A 174 -10.27 11.37 10.62
CA LYS A 174 -10.63 12.38 11.64
C LYS A 174 -9.39 12.89 12.40
N GLN A 175 -8.51 11.98 12.79
CA GLN A 175 -7.31 12.28 13.57
C GLN A 175 -6.24 12.98 12.73
N LEU A 176 -6.04 12.55 11.47
CA LEU A 176 -5.16 13.27 10.55
C LEU A 176 -5.66 14.70 10.32
N ASN A 177 -6.96 14.88 10.07
CA ASN A 177 -7.51 16.22 9.86
C ASN A 177 -7.28 17.14 11.06
N GLN A 178 -7.40 16.63 12.28
CA GLN A 178 -7.07 17.38 13.49
C GLN A 178 -5.60 17.81 13.50
N VAL A 179 -4.66 16.87 13.26
CA VAL A 179 -3.22 17.17 13.22
C VAL A 179 -2.89 18.23 12.15
N TYR A 180 -3.46 18.11 10.95
CA TYR A 180 -3.26 19.10 9.88
C TYR A 180 -3.81 20.48 10.25
N MET A 181 -5.00 20.54 10.85
CA MET A 181 -5.60 21.81 11.29
C MET A 181 -4.79 22.47 12.41
N HIS A 182 -4.23 21.70 13.34
CA HIS A 182 -3.33 22.22 14.37
C HIS A 182 -2.04 22.77 13.77
N ALA A 183 -1.42 22.04 12.84
CA ALA A 183 -0.19 22.48 12.17
C ALA A 183 -0.41 23.74 11.31
N SER A 184 -1.51 23.80 10.56
CA SER A 184 -1.86 24.95 9.71
C SER A 184 -2.09 26.24 10.53
N ARG A 185 -2.71 26.11 11.72
CA ARG A 185 -2.87 27.25 12.65
C ARG A 185 -1.52 27.77 13.17
N GLY A 186 -0.53 26.89 13.37
CA GLY A 186 0.82 27.27 13.77
C GLY A 186 1.52 28.12 12.71
N GLN A 187 1.57 27.62 11.47
CA GLN A 187 2.15 28.35 10.33
C GLN A 187 1.45 29.70 10.08
N PHE A 188 0.13 29.77 10.21
CA PHE A 188 -0.61 31.02 10.04
C PHE A 188 -0.21 32.07 11.10
N LYS A 189 -0.04 31.66 12.35
CA LYS A 189 0.42 32.55 13.43
C LYS A 189 1.85 33.05 13.22
N GLU A 190 2.75 32.18 12.78
CA GLU A 190 4.12 32.57 12.43
C GLU A 190 4.13 33.57 11.27
N GLY A 191 3.33 33.32 10.22
CA GLY A 191 3.17 34.25 9.10
C GLY A 191 2.68 35.62 9.55
N LEU A 192 1.66 35.68 10.41
CA LEU A 192 1.16 36.94 10.98
C LEU A 192 2.21 37.65 11.83
N ALA A 193 3.04 36.92 12.59
CA ALA A 193 4.10 37.51 13.38
C ALA A 193 5.20 38.14 12.49
N VAL A 194 5.54 37.51 11.37
CA VAL A 194 6.45 38.08 10.37
C VAL A 194 5.84 39.31 9.73
N LEU A 195 4.56 39.26 9.36
CA LEU A 195 3.85 40.38 8.75
C LEU A 195 3.82 41.60 9.68
N ARG A 196 3.52 41.37 10.96
CA ARG A 196 3.50 42.41 11.99
C ARG A 196 4.90 43.02 12.21
N ARG A 197 5.96 42.21 12.18
CA ARG A 197 7.35 42.73 12.24
C ARG A 197 7.68 43.61 11.03
N ILE A 198 7.20 43.25 9.84
CA ILE A 198 7.39 44.06 8.64
C ILE A 198 6.60 45.38 8.76
N GLU A 199 5.35 45.31 9.22
CA GLU A 199 4.51 46.50 9.45
C GLU A 199 5.15 47.45 10.48
N GLU A 200 5.63 46.94 11.62
CA GLU A 200 6.33 47.71 12.64
C GLU A 200 7.67 48.31 12.13
N ALA A 201 8.35 47.64 11.20
CA ALA A 201 9.58 48.14 10.58
C ALA A 201 9.32 49.20 9.49
N VAL A 202 8.15 49.17 8.84
CA VAL A 202 7.77 50.08 7.75
C VAL A 202 6.99 51.31 8.26
N SER A 203 6.17 51.17 9.31
CA SER A 203 5.42 52.27 9.91
C SER A 203 6.24 53.51 10.32
N PRO A 204 7.48 53.42 10.86
CA PRO A 204 8.26 54.62 11.16
C PRO A 204 8.77 55.38 9.91
N ALA A 205 8.69 54.79 8.71
CA ALA A 205 9.09 55.44 7.46
C ALA A 205 7.94 56.12 6.70
N GLY A 206 6.68 55.88 7.10
CA GLY A 206 5.49 56.43 6.45
C GLY A 206 5.03 57.82 6.96
N ASP A 207 5.52 58.25 8.12
CA ASP A 207 5.11 59.52 8.75
C ASP A 207 5.96 60.74 8.31
N VAL A 208 6.80 60.63 7.28
CA VAL A 208 7.69 61.74 6.83
C VAL A 208 7.29 62.36 5.48
N GLU A 209 6.27 61.86 4.77
CA GLU A 209 5.82 62.45 3.48
C GLU A 209 4.60 63.40 3.59
N GLY A 210 4.25 63.85 4.80
CA GLY A 210 3.05 64.66 5.06
C GLY A 210 3.25 66.09 5.56
N GLU A 211 4.47 66.60 5.71
CA GLU A 211 4.67 67.96 6.24
C GLU A 211 5.84 68.68 5.56
N GLY A 212 5.54 69.43 4.49
CA GLY A 212 6.51 70.36 3.93
C GLY A 212 6.39 70.73 2.45
N ARG A 213 5.23 71.24 1.99
CA ARG A 213 5.07 72.47 1.18
C ARG A 213 3.76 72.52 0.42
#